data_AF-A0A932L5N4-F1
#
_entry.id   AF-A0A932L5N4-F1
#
_cell.length_a   1.000
_cell.length_b   1.000
_cell.length_c   1.000
_cell.angle_alpha   90.00
_cell.angle_beta   90.00
_cell.angle_gamma   90.00
#
_symmetry.space_group_name_H-M   'P 1'
#
loop_
_entity.id
_entity.type
_entity.pdbx_description
1 polymer ?
#
loop_
_entity_poly.entity_id
_entity_poly.type
_entity_poly.pdbx_seq_one_letter_code
_entity_poly.pdbx_strand_id
1 'polypeptide(L)'
;MKTRREEYVDFKGRKIDLTGLSHEELDLVSNLKKRAEVSSDWSEFSNLWMRAVSDFYRRRGLSSSQICGTAAYRVGQDLDARLAIAKGLARWGDYRDELEHLIRSQFKTRREFCTATGLSEDMLSHVLSGRKHLSIETLSSALEHIGYTLRIVPVANS
;
A
#
# COMPACT_ATOMS: atom_id res chain seq x y z
N MET A 1 -18.50 27.07 5.02
CA MET A 1 -17.97 26.34 3.86
C MET A 1 -17.42 25.01 4.36
N LYS A 2 -17.98 23.87 3.94
CA LYS A 2 -17.37 22.56 4.21
C LYS A 2 -16.17 22.42 3.28
N THR A 3 -14.95 22.63 3.78
CA THR A 3 -13.72 22.28 3.05
C THR A 3 -13.83 20.79 2.74
N ARG A 4 -14.07 20.45 1.47
CA ARG A 4 -14.08 19.06 1.02
C ARG A 4 -12.67 18.54 1.33
N ARG A 5 -12.53 17.58 2.25
CA ARG A 5 -11.25 16.92 2.46
C ARG A 5 -10.87 16.25 1.14
N GLU A 6 -9.83 16.73 0.48
CA GLU A 6 -9.27 16.05 -0.68
C GLU A 6 -8.51 14.83 -0.14
N GLU A 7 -9.21 13.71 -0.05
CA GLU A 7 -8.64 12.42 0.33
C GLU A 7 -8.39 11.63 -0.96
N TYR A 8 -7.22 11.03 -1.09
CA TYR A 8 -6.95 10.00 -2.10
C TYR A 8 -7.12 8.63 -1.47
N VAL A 9 -7.77 7.70 -2.17
CA VAL A 9 -7.93 6.32 -1.71
C VAL A 9 -7.07 5.43 -2.59
N ASP A 10 -6.08 4.81 -1.97
CA ASP A 10 -5.16 3.87 -2.62
C ASP A 10 -5.90 2.57 -3.03
N PHE A 11 -5.27 1.71 -3.82
CA PHE A 11 -5.91 0.49 -4.32
C PHE A 11 -6.24 -0.52 -3.21
N LYS A 12 -5.61 -0.37 -2.04
CA LYS A 12 -5.85 -1.15 -0.82
C LYS A 12 -6.93 -0.50 0.07
N GLY A 13 -7.58 0.56 -0.37
CA GLY A 13 -8.62 1.28 0.38
C GLY A 13 -8.07 2.17 1.50
N ARG A 14 -6.76 2.40 1.56
CA ARG A 14 -6.12 3.28 2.55
C ARG A 14 -6.24 4.73 2.09
N LYS A 15 -6.59 5.59 3.04
CA LYS A 15 -6.72 7.02 2.80
C LYS A 15 -5.36 7.71 2.88
N ILE A 16 -5.07 8.55 1.90
CA ILE A 16 -3.95 9.49 1.87
C ILE A 16 -4.55 10.88 1.97
N ASP A 17 -4.22 11.57 3.06
CA ASP A 17 -4.65 12.95 3.28
C ASP A 17 -3.86 13.89 2.35
N LEU A 18 -4.57 14.67 1.54
CA LEU A 18 -3.98 15.69 0.68
C LEU A 18 -4.25 17.12 1.18
N THR A 19 -4.98 17.29 2.29
CA THR A 19 -5.44 18.61 2.76
C THR A 19 -4.30 19.54 3.19
N GLY A 20 -3.16 18.97 3.59
CA GLY A 20 -1.97 19.73 3.99
C GLY A 20 -1.00 20.04 2.85
N LEU A 21 -1.30 19.64 1.60
CA LEU A 21 -0.40 19.85 0.48
C LEU A 21 -0.43 21.30 -0.02
N SER A 22 0.76 21.82 -0.32
CA SER A 22 0.91 23.06 -1.07
C SER A 22 0.35 22.94 -2.49
N HIS A 23 0.08 24.08 -3.14
CA HIS A 23 -0.38 24.09 -4.54
C HIS A 23 0.58 23.34 -5.48
N GLU A 24 1.89 23.49 -5.28
CA GLU A 24 2.90 22.80 -6.09
C GLU A 24 2.90 21.28 -5.87
N GLU A 25 2.59 20.82 -4.65
CA GLU A 25 2.43 19.39 -4.34
C GLU A 25 1.13 18.82 -4.93
N LEU A 26 0.03 19.59 -4.89
CA LEU A 26 -1.23 19.23 -5.51
C LEU A 26 -1.10 19.15 -7.04
N ASP A 27 -0.34 20.06 -7.64
CA ASP A 27 -0.02 20.04 -9.08
C ASP A 27 0.83 18.83 -9.44
N LEU A 28 1.85 18.51 -8.63
CA LEU A 28 2.63 17.29 -8.80
C LEU A 28 1.72 16.05 -8.77
N VAL A 29 0.88 15.90 -7.74
CA VAL A 29 -0.07 14.78 -7.62
C VAL A 29 -1.02 14.72 -8.81
N SER A 30 -1.57 15.85 -9.24
CA SER A 30 -2.49 15.93 -10.38
C SER A 30 -1.80 15.52 -11.69
N ASN A 31 -0.54 15.92 -11.88
CA ASN A 31 0.25 15.52 -13.05
C ASN A 31 0.57 14.03 -13.03
N LEU A 32 0.88 13.44 -11.86
CA LEU A 32 1.09 12.00 -11.74
C LEU A 32 -0.16 11.21 -12.15
N LYS A 33 -1.34 11.62 -11.68
CA LYS A 33 -2.63 10.98 -12.05
C LYS A 33 -2.86 11.03 -13.57
N LYS A 34 -2.74 12.22 -14.17
CA LYS A 34 -2.90 12.41 -15.63
C LYS A 34 -1.91 11.54 -16.42
N ARG A 35 -0.67 11.44 -15.97
CA ARG A 35 0.35 10.61 -16.64
C ARG A 35 0.02 9.13 -16.54
N ALA A 36 -0.39 8.66 -15.37
CA ALA A 36 -0.77 7.26 -15.19
C ALA A 36 -1.93 6.83 -16.11
N GLU A 37 -2.90 7.72 -16.33
CA GLU A 37 -4.06 7.46 -17.21
C GLU A 37 -3.68 7.27 -18.69
N VAL A 38 -2.67 8.01 -19.17
CA VAL A 38 -2.26 7.98 -20.59
C VAL A 38 -1.08 7.06 -20.86
N SER A 39 -0.40 6.56 -19.82
CA SER A 39 0.79 5.72 -19.97
C SER A 39 0.45 4.32 -20.48
N SER A 40 0.96 3.98 -21.67
CA SER A 40 0.87 2.63 -22.22
C SER A 40 1.96 1.69 -21.69
N ASP A 41 3.11 2.24 -21.28
CA ASP A 41 4.26 1.50 -20.76
C ASP A 41 4.43 1.76 -19.25
N TRP A 42 4.46 0.67 -18.47
CA TRP A 42 4.66 0.72 -17.03
C TRP A 42 6.06 1.21 -16.64
N SER A 43 7.10 0.75 -17.34
CA SER A 43 8.49 1.11 -17.04
C SER A 43 8.75 2.60 -17.28
N GLU A 44 8.14 3.16 -18.33
CA GLU A 44 8.21 4.59 -18.61
C GLU A 44 7.58 5.40 -17.48
N PHE A 45 6.36 5.04 -17.08
CA PHE A 45 5.69 5.70 -15.95
C PHE A 45 6.51 5.57 -14.67
N SER A 46 7.02 4.37 -14.38
CA SER A 46 7.78 4.07 -13.17
C SER A 46 8.99 4.98 -13.02
N ASN A 47 9.78 5.10 -14.09
CA ASN A 47 10.93 5.99 -14.12
C ASN A 47 10.52 7.47 -14.00
N LEU A 48 9.43 7.87 -14.66
CA LEU A 48 8.94 9.24 -14.67
C LEU A 48 8.52 9.69 -13.26
N TRP A 49 7.61 8.96 -12.60
CA TRP A 49 7.06 9.41 -11.33
C TRP A 49 8.12 9.40 -10.24
N MET A 50 8.98 8.38 -10.20
CA MET A 50 10.07 8.29 -9.23
C MET A 50 11.01 9.49 -9.34
N ARG A 51 11.37 9.87 -10.57
CA ARG A 51 12.21 11.03 -10.83
C ARG A 51 11.49 12.33 -10.48
N ALA A 52 10.25 12.51 -10.93
CA ALA A 52 9.48 13.72 -10.69
C ALA A 52 9.32 14.01 -9.18
N VAL A 53 8.93 13.00 -8.40
CA VAL A 53 8.78 13.12 -6.93
C VAL A 53 10.13 13.36 -6.26
N SER A 54 11.16 12.60 -6.64
CA SER A 54 12.51 12.74 -6.05
C SER A 54 13.09 14.13 -6.31
N ASP A 55 13.05 14.59 -7.56
CA ASP A 55 13.59 15.90 -7.95
C ASP A 55 12.81 17.04 -7.30
N PHE A 56 11.50 16.89 -7.12
CA PHE A 56 10.66 17.87 -6.43
C PHE A 56 11.08 18.04 -4.96
N TYR A 57 11.17 16.96 -4.19
CA TYR A 57 11.43 17.07 -2.75
C TYR A 57 12.92 17.21 -2.40
N ARG A 58 13.85 16.66 -3.20
CA ARG A 58 15.29 16.87 -2.99
C ARG A 58 15.67 18.35 -3.10
N ARG A 59 15.06 19.07 -4.04
CA ARG A 59 15.23 20.55 -4.15
C ARG A 59 14.71 21.30 -2.93
N ARG A 60 13.87 20.68 -2.12
CA ARG A 60 13.34 21.19 -0.83
C ARG A 60 14.10 20.65 0.38
N GLY A 61 15.23 19.96 0.16
CA GLY A 61 16.12 19.49 1.22
C GLY A 61 15.68 18.18 1.88
N LEU A 62 14.69 17.47 1.36
CA LEU A 62 14.28 16.18 1.94
C LEU A 62 15.25 15.06 1.55
N SER A 63 15.57 14.21 2.52
CA SER A 63 16.27 12.95 2.29
C SER A 63 15.37 11.91 1.62
N SER A 64 15.95 10.89 0.97
CA SER A 64 15.19 9.79 0.36
C SER A 64 14.21 9.12 1.34
N SER A 65 14.61 8.95 2.60
CA SER A 65 13.75 8.37 3.64
C SER A 65 12.50 9.22 3.91
N GLN A 66 12.67 10.54 4.00
CA GLN A 66 11.54 11.47 4.19
C GLN A 66 10.64 11.51 2.96
N ILE A 67 11.21 11.44 1.76
CA ILE A 67 10.45 11.45 0.49
C ILE A 67 9.47 10.29 0.44
N CYS A 68 9.90 9.08 0.84
CA CYS A 68 9.03 7.90 0.88
C CYS A 68 7.80 8.07 1.77
N GLY A 69 7.86 8.97 2.77
CA GLY A 69 6.74 9.29 3.66
C GLY A 69 5.76 10.33 3.11
N THR A 70 6.08 11.01 2.01
CA THR A 70 5.25 12.10 1.45
C THR A 70 3.98 11.56 0.79
N ALA A 71 2.91 12.38 0.80
CA ALA A 71 1.66 12.00 0.14
C ALA A 71 1.84 11.78 -1.37
N ALA A 72 2.61 12.64 -2.04
CA ALA A 72 2.86 12.51 -3.48
C ALA A 72 3.63 11.23 -3.83
N TYR A 73 4.60 10.82 -2.99
CA TYR A 73 5.28 9.53 -3.17
C TYR A 73 4.30 8.36 -3.03
N ARG A 74 3.47 8.37 -1.99
CA ARG A 74 2.47 7.31 -1.76
C ARG A 74 1.44 7.22 -2.88
N VAL A 75 1.03 8.36 -3.46
CA VAL A 75 0.16 8.38 -4.64
C VAL A 75 0.88 7.83 -5.88
N GLY A 76 2.13 8.24 -6.13
CA GLY A 76 2.92 7.71 -7.25
C GLY A 76 3.11 6.20 -7.17
N GLN A 77 3.43 5.69 -5.97
CA GLN A 77 3.53 4.26 -5.70
C GLN A 77 2.22 3.51 -5.96
N ASP A 78 1.07 4.08 -5.57
CA ASP A 78 -0.23 3.47 -5.81
C ASP A 78 -0.54 3.38 -7.31
N LEU A 79 -0.32 4.47 -8.05
CA LEU A 79 -0.55 4.53 -9.49
C LEU A 79 0.36 3.54 -10.25
N ASP A 80 1.62 3.43 -9.84
CA ASP A 80 2.58 2.50 -10.42
C ASP A 80 2.12 1.04 -10.26
N ALA A 81 1.70 0.68 -9.05
CA ALA A 81 1.18 -0.65 -8.75
C ALA A 81 -0.10 -0.96 -9.55
N ARG A 82 -1.04 -0.01 -9.64
CA ARG A 82 -2.26 -0.17 -10.45
C ARG A 82 -1.93 -0.40 -11.92
N LEU A 83 -0.98 0.35 -12.46
CA LEU A 83 -0.56 0.22 -13.86
C LEU A 83 0.12 -1.12 -14.11
N ALA A 84 1.02 -1.55 -13.22
CA ALA A 84 1.66 -2.87 -13.29
C ALA A 84 0.62 -4.01 -13.31
N ILE A 85 -0.39 -3.92 -12.44
CA ILE A 85 -1.49 -4.89 -12.37
C ILE A 85 -2.33 -4.86 -13.64
N ALA A 86 -2.73 -3.69 -14.12
CA ALA A 86 -3.52 -3.53 -15.35
C ALA A 86 -2.79 -4.11 -16.59
N LYS A 87 -1.47 -4.13 -16.57
CA LYS A 87 -0.61 -4.70 -17.62
C LYS A 87 -0.27 -6.18 -17.41
N GLY A 88 -0.77 -6.81 -16.34
CA GLY A 88 -0.47 -8.20 -16.00
C GLY A 88 0.96 -8.46 -15.54
N LEU A 89 1.72 -7.40 -15.22
CA LEU A 89 3.10 -7.47 -14.74
C LEU A 89 3.19 -7.74 -13.23
N ALA A 90 2.10 -7.45 -12.51
CA ALA A 90 1.95 -7.74 -11.09
C ALA A 90 0.56 -8.34 -10.82
N ARG A 91 0.45 -9.12 -9.75
CA ARG A 91 -0.85 -9.56 -9.22
C ARG A 91 -1.37 -8.58 -8.18
N TRP A 92 -2.69 -8.56 -8.00
CA TRP A 92 -3.27 -7.98 -6.80
C TRP A 92 -2.69 -8.67 -5.55
N GLY A 93 -2.33 -7.86 -4.57
CA GLY A 93 -1.98 -8.37 -3.26
C GLY A 93 -3.20 -9.04 -2.62
N ASP A 94 -2.99 -10.15 -1.91
CA ASP A 94 -4.03 -10.79 -1.10
C ASP A 94 -3.75 -10.58 0.39
N TYR A 95 -4.64 -11.08 1.26
CA TYR A 95 -4.48 -10.93 2.71
C TYR A 95 -3.20 -11.59 3.24
N ARG A 96 -2.59 -12.53 2.51
CA ARG A 96 -1.34 -13.19 2.92
C ARG A 96 -0.16 -12.24 2.78
N ASP A 97 -0.17 -11.38 1.77
CA ASP A 97 0.87 -10.36 1.60
C ASP A 97 0.86 -9.37 2.78
N GLU A 98 -0.34 -8.97 3.24
CA GLU A 98 -0.50 -8.13 4.43
C GLU A 98 -0.07 -8.88 5.71
N LEU A 99 -0.42 -10.17 5.82
CA LEU A 99 -0.01 -11.01 6.94
C LEU A 99 1.52 -11.17 7.01
N GLU A 100 2.17 -11.41 5.87
CA GLU A 100 3.63 -11.52 5.80
C GLU A 100 4.30 -10.19 6.14
N HIS A 101 3.75 -9.06 5.67
CA HIS A 101 4.23 -7.74 6.04
C HIS A 101 4.09 -7.47 7.55
N LEU A 102 2.95 -7.81 8.14
CA LEU A 102 2.69 -7.68 9.58
C LEU A 102 3.72 -8.50 10.39
N ILE A 103 3.93 -9.76 10.01
CA ILE A 103 4.90 -10.64 10.68
C ILE A 103 6.30 -10.00 10.62
N ARG A 104 6.74 -9.57 9.43
CA ARG A 104 8.08 -9.00 9.25
C ARG A 104 8.29 -7.64 9.93
N SER A 105 7.21 -6.88 10.13
CA SER A 105 7.30 -5.53 10.69
C SER A 105 7.18 -5.49 12.22
N GLN A 106 6.43 -6.42 12.80
CA GLN A 106 6.13 -6.43 14.24
C GLN A 106 6.80 -7.57 15.01
N PHE A 107 7.25 -8.64 14.34
CA PHE A 107 7.78 -9.83 14.99
C PHE A 107 9.16 -10.18 14.44
N LYS A 108 10.06 -10.67 15.30
CA LYS A 108 11.41 -11.08 14.87
C LYS A 108 11.36 -12.40 14.11
N THR A 109 10.40 -13.25 14.44
CA THR A 109 10.26 -14.59 13.84
C THR A 109 8.80 -14.97 13.66
N ARG A 110 8.53 -15.90 12.74
CA ARG A 110 7.20 -16.50 12.57
C ARG A 110 6.71 -17.22 13.83
N ARG A 111 7.62 -17.85 14.58
CA ARG A 111 7.32 -18.52 15.86
C ARG A 111 6.80 -17.54 16.91
N GLU A 112 7.39 -16.36 16.99
CA GLU A 112 6.95 -15.31 17.91
C GLU A 112 5.53 -14.83 17.57
N PHE A 113 5.26 -14.61 16.28
CA PHE A 113 3.92 -14.30 15.79
C PHE A 113 2.90 -15.42 16.12
N CYS A 114 3.24 -16.68 15.85
CA CYS A 114 2.40 -17.83 16.19
C CYS A 114 2.10 -17.90 17.69
N THR A 115 3.11 -17.64 18.53
CA THR A 115 2.96 -17.62 19.99
C THR A 115 2.00 -16.52 20.43
N ALA A 116 2.11 -15.33 19.84
CA ALA A 116 1.27 -14.18 20.18
C ALA A 116 -0.18 -14.32 19.69
N THR A 117 -0.40 -15.02 18.58
CA THR A 117 -1.73 -15.14 17.93
C THR A 117 -2.45 -16.45 18.24
N GLY A 118 -1.77 -17.42 18.84
CA GLY A 118 -2.30 -18.78 19.07
C GLY A 118 -2.38 -19.66 17.81
N LEU A 119 -1.90 -19.17 16.67
CA LEU A 119 -1.83 -19.96 15.43
C LEU A 119 -0.69 -20.98 15.51
N SER A 120 -0.88 -22.16 14.91
CA SER A 120 0.21 -23.13 14.77
C SER A 120 1.16 -22.73 13.63
N GLU A 121 2.46 -23.03 13.80
CA GLU A 121 3.46 -22.75 12.76
C GLU A 121 3.18 -23.50 11.45
N ASP A 122 2.65 -24.73 11.53
CA ASP A 122 2.23 -25.51 10.37
C ASP A 122 1.10 -24.83 9.59
N MET A 123 0.06 -24.39 10.32
CA MET A 123 -1.08 -23.68 9.72
C MET A 123 -0.61 -22.39 9.05
N LEU A 124 0.23 -21.59 9.73
CA LEU A 124 0.78 -20.36 9.16
C LEU A 124 1.62 -20.65 7.90
N SER A 125 2.48 -21.65 7.93
CA SER A 125 3.30 -22.06 6.79
C SER A 125 2.44 -22.45 5.57
N HIS A 126 1.36 -23.21 5.81
CA HIS A 126 0.41 -23.58 4.75
C HIS A 126 -0.38 -22.38 4.19
N VAL A 127 -0.73 -21.41 5.04
CA VAL A 127 -1.43 -20.19 4.61
C VAL A 127 -0.51 -19.32 3.76
N LEU A 128 0.71 -19.05 4.22
CA LEU A 128 1.68 -18.21 3.51
C LEU A 128 2.16 -18.84 2.20
N SER A 129 2.21 -20.17 2.11
CA SER A 129 2.50 -20.88 0.85
C SER A 129 1.31 -21.01 -0.10
N GLY A 130 0.15 -20.46 0.26
CA GLY A 130 -1.06 -20.52 -0.57
C GLY A 130 -1.76 -21.88 -0.58
N ARG A 131 -1.30 -22.85 0.21
CA ARG A 131 -1.87 -24.21 0.27
C ARG A 131 -3.17 -24.29 1.08
N LYS A 132 -3.36 -23.37 2.03
CA LYS A 132 -4.58 -23.27 2.84
C LYS A 132 -5.04 -21.82 2.95
N HIS A 133 -6.28 -21.67 3.40
CA HIS A 133 -6.87 -20.40 3.80
C HIS A 133 -7.32 -20.49 5.26
N LEU A 134 -7.17 -19.41 6.01
CA LEU A 134 -7.83 -19.28 7.30
C LEU A 134 -9.29 -18.90 7.08
N SER A 135 -10.18 -19.41 7.94
CA SER A 135 -11.53 -18.85 8.02
C SER A 135 -11.43 -17.40 8.51
N ILE A 136 -12.44 -16.58 8.19
CA ILE A 136 -12.48 -15.18 8.64
C ILE A 136 -12.47 -15.11 10.17
N GLU A 137 -13.20 -16.01 10.83
CA GLU A 137 -13.30 -16.08 12.29
C GLU A 137 -11.94 -16.42 12.92
N THR A 138 -11.24 -17.41 12.34
CA THR A 138 -9.91 -17.82 12.81
C THR A 138 -8.91 -16.69 12.67
N LEU A 139 -8.91 -16.01 11.51
CA LEU A 139 -8.01 -14.90 11.26
C LEU A 139 -8.36 -13.69 12.14
N SER A 140 -9.64 -13.34 12.32
CA SER A 140 -10.06 -12.24 13.18
C SER A 140 -9.64 -12.48 14.63
N SER A 141 -9.94 -13.66 15.17
CA SER A 141 -9.57 -14.03 16.54
C SER A 141 -8.05 -13.98 16.73
N ALA A 142 -7.27 -14.55 15.81
CA ALA A 142 -5.81 -14.50 15.86
C ALA A 142 -5.25 -13.06 15.85
N LEU A 143 -5.81 -12.18 15.01
CA LEU A 143 -5.38 -10.78 14.91
C LEU A 143 -5.78 -9.94 16.13
N GLU A 144 -6.92 -10.23 16.76
CA GLU A 144 -7.37 -9.53 17.97
C GLU A 144 -6.39 -9.71 19.14
N HIS A 145 -5.76 -10.88 19.26
CA HIS A 145 -4.75 -11.15 20.30
C HIS A 145 -3.52 -10.22 20.21
N ILE A 146 -3.25 -9.67 19.03
CA ILE A 146 -2.14 -8.74 18.78
C ILE A 146 -2.62 -7.31 18.54
N GLY A 147 -3.89 -7.01 18.84
CA GLY A 147 -4.46 -5.67 18.76
C GLY A 147 -4.84 -5.20 17.35
N TYR A 148 -5.05 -6.13 16.41
CA TYR A 148 -5.48 -5.84 15.05
C TYR A 148 -6.93 -6.28 14.81
N THR A 149 -7.63 -5.59 13.90
CA THR A 149 -8.98 -5.95 13.48
C THR A 149 -9.01 -6.14 11.97
N LEU A 150 -9.71 -7.19 11.52
CA LEU A 150 -9.91 -7.42 10.10
C LEU A 150 -10.90 -6.41 9.53
N ARG A 151 -10.57 -5.81 8.39
CA ARG A 151 -11.45 -4.89 7.67
C ARG A 151 -11.69 -5.40 6.25
N ILE A 152 -12.96 -5.61 5.91
CA ILE A 152 -13.38 -5.90 4.55
C ILE A 152 -13.61 -4.56 3.84
N VAL A 153 -12.98 -4.37 2.68
CA VAL A 153 -13.14 -3.18 1.85
C VAL A 153 -13.66 -3.58 0.47
N PRO A 154 -14.54 -2.78 -0.16
CA PRO A 154 -14.93 -3.02 -1.54
C PRO A 154 -13.70 -2.99 -2.45
N VAL A 155 -13.57 -3.98 -3.34
CA VAL A 155 -12.61 -3.89 -4.45
C VAL A 155 -13.20 -2.90 -5.44
N ALA A 156 -12.48 -1.80 -5.70
CA ALA A 156 -12.86 -0.89 -6.76
C ALA A 156 -12.64 -1.59 -8.10
N ASN A 157 -13.70 -2.21 -8.64
CA ASN A 157 -13.71 -2.67 -10.02
C ASN A 157 -13.46 -1.43 -10.90
N SER A 158 -12.29 -1.40 -11.54
CA SER A 158 -11.95 -0.43 -12.58
C SER A 158 -12.28 -1.07 -13.93
#